data_AF-A0A0Q5K7X2-F1
#
_entry.id   AF-A0A0Q5K7X2-F1
#
_cell.length_a   1.000
_cell.length_b   1.000
_cell.length_c   1.000
_cell.angle_alpha   90.00
_cell.angle_beta   90.00
_cell.angle_gamma   90.00
#
_symmetry.space_group_name_H-M   'P 1'
#
loop_
_entity.id
_entity.type
_entity.pdbx_description
1 polymer ?
#
loop_
_entity_poly.entity_id
_entity_poly.type
_entity_poly.pdbx_seq_one_letter_code
_entity_poly.pdbx_strand_id
1 'polypeptide(L)'
;MTAVSTDAPAPLPDAVRALLQVADADTLLRDAESLAAALTDAGWTPEVESGRFGTDDGDLLSSAWAPNVSVFFEGDETEIRMRAQAVASFLSSRPERWSFRTDGDDWSGWTLHDTRWTMGDWMATYPLEWRGGDVVISLYVRPDHQPGKVLAPANLHLAIEREDTPEDGLPRDDDRARRVLRAGSVIDRWYLAGEQELPDDVITALENDPDSRVRAAAESERWYRERTVTGPPPSPDGEGPGRPGPPAHFSAR
;
A
#
# COMPACT_ATOMS: atom_id res chain seq x y z
N MET A 1 39.08 -18.45 -8.40
CA MET A 1 37.67 -18.03 -8.61
C MET A 1 37.29 -17.17 -7.43
N THR A 2 37.34 -15.86 -7.61
CA THR A 2 36.98 -14.89 -6.57
C THR A 2 35.46 -14.84 -6.52
N ALA A 3 34.87 -15.16 -5.36
CA ALA A 3 33.44 -14.94 -5.15
C ALA A 3 33.18 -13.44 -5.29
N VAL A 4 32.36 -13.07 -6.28
CA VAL A 4 31.81 -11.73 -6.37
C VAL A 4 30.85 -11.61 -5.18
N SER A 5 31.22 -10.79 -4.19
CA SER A 5 30.31 -10.40 -3.11
C SER A 5 29.17 -9.63 -3.77
N THR A 6 28.01 -10.25 -3.97
CA THR A 6 26.76 -9.60 -4.34
C THR A 6 26.13 -9.00 -3.09
N ASP A 7 26.84 -8.06 -2.46
CA ASP A 7 26.40 -7.29 -1.30
C ASP A 7 25.86 -5.91 -1.70
N ALA A 8 25.70 -5.68 -3.01
CA ALA A 8 25.06 -4.46 -3.49
C ALA A 8 23.54 -4.60 -3.32
N PRO A 9 22.87 -3.65 -2.64
CA PRO A 9 21.42 -3.70 -2.51
C PRO A 9 20.79 -3.73 -3.90
N ALA A 10 19.77 -4.56 -4.08
CA ALA A 10 18.96 -4.54 -5.30
C ALA A 10 18.49 -3.10 -5.57
N PRO A 11 18.55 -2.63 -6.82
CA PRO A 11 18.15 -1.26 -7.12
C PRO A 11 16.69 -1.05 -6.72
N LEU A 12 16.40 0.09 -6.09
CA LEU A 12 15.02 0.47 -5.78
C LEU A 12 14.20 0.48 -7.08
N PRO A 13 13.05 -0.23 -7.14
CA PRO A 13 12.19 -0.24 -8.32
C PRO A 13 11.84 1.19 -8.77
N ASP A 14 11.82 1.43 -10.07
CA ASP A 14 11.66 2.78 -10.62
C ASP A 14 10.32 3.40 -10.21
N ALA A 15 9.25 2.60 -10.11
CA ALA A 15 7.94 3.08 -9.67
C ALA A 15 7.92 3.55 -8.21
N VAL A 16 8.66 2.86 -7.33
CA VAL A 16 8.82 3.26 -5.93
C VAL A 16 9.68 4.51 -5.84
N ARG A 17 10.75 4.58 -6.65
CA ARG A 17 11.60 5.77 -6.71
C ARG A 17 10.81 6.99 -7.13
N ALA A 18 10.03 6.89 -8.20
CA ALA A 18 9.19 7.98 -8.71
C ALA A 18 8.16 8.41 -7.66
N LEU A 19 7.49 7.44 -7.00
CA LEU A 19 6.59 7.70 -5.88
C LEU A 19 7.25 8.50 -4.75
N LEU A 20 8.42 8.07 -4.28
CA LEU A 20 9.15 8.75 -3.20
C LEU A 20 9.65 10.16 -3.60
N GLN A 21 9.84 10.44 -4.90
CA GLN A 21 10.22 11.77 -5.38
C GLN A 21 9.07 12.78 -5.29
N VAL A 22 7.83 12.30 -5.43
CA VAL A 22 6.61 13.12 -5.39
C VAL A 22 5.88 13.06 -4.04
N ALA A 23 6.40 12.32 -3.07
CA ALA A 23 5.80 12.20 -1.73
C ALA A 23 5.77 13.55 -1.00
N ASP A 24 4.60 14.17 -0.97
CA ASP A 24 4.34 15.49 -0.37
C ASP A 24 2.81 15.68 -0.21
N ALA A 25 2.38 16.38 0.84
CA ALA A 25 0.98 16.54 1.19
C ALA A 25 0.18 17.38 0.19
N ASP A 26 0.84 18.33 -0.48
CA ASP A 26 0.23 19.25 -1.45
C ASP A 26 0.34 18.76 -2.89
N THR A 27 1.02 17.62 -3.11
CA THR A 27 1.09 16.98 -4.43
C THR A 27 0.46 15.59 -4.38
N LEU A 28 1.20 14.56 -3.98
CA LEU A 28 0.72 13.16 -3.93
C LEU A 28 -0.54 13.01 -3.07
N LEU A 29 -0.56 13.58 -1.86
CA LEU A 29 -1.63 13.36 -0.87
C LEU A 29 -2.63 14.52 -0.76
N ARG A 30 -2.78 15.31 -1.84
CA ARG A 30 -3.65 16.50 -1.86
C ARG A 30 -5.14 16.14 -1.94
N ASP A 31 -5.49 15.30 -2.91
CA ASP A 31 -6.85 14.84 -3.18
C ASP A 31 -6.82 13.55 -4.02
N ALA A 32 -7.99 12.93 -4.23
CA ALA A 32 -8.13 11.66 -4.95
C ALA A 32 -7.55 11.70 -6.38
N GLU A 33 -7.77 12.82 -7.07
CA GLU A 33 -7.29 13.05 -8.44
C GLU A 33 -5.77 13.16 -8.49
N SER A 34 -5.19 13.96 -7.60
CA SER A 34 -3.73 14.13 -7.52
C SER A 34 -3.05 12.83 -7.16
N LEU A 35 -3.65 12.07 -6.24
CA LEU A 35 -3.18 10.76 -5.83
C LEU A 35 -3.18 9.78 -7.01
N ALA A 36 -4.32 9.58 -7.68
CA ALA A 36 -4.41 8.67 -8.82
C ALA A 36 -3.51 9.08 -9.99
N ALA A 37 -3.41 10.38 -10.28
CA ALA A 37 -2.55 10.91 -11.33
C ALA A 37 -1.06 10.68 -11.00
N ALA A 38 -0.62 11.05 -9.79
CA ALA A 38 0.77 10.87 -9.37
C ALA A 38 1.20 9.39 -9.32
N LEU A 39 0.30 8.50 -8.89
CA LEU A 39 0.54 7.06 -8.93
C LEU A 39 0.69 6.55 -10.38
N THR A 40 -0.19 6.98 -11.27
CA THR A 40 -0.12 6.62 -12.70
C THR A 40 1.16 7.14 -13.36
N ASP A 41 1.52 8.40 -13.09
CA ASP A 41 2.75 9.03 -13.60
C ASP A 41 4.01 8.34 -13.05
N ALA A 42 3.94 7.81 -11.83
CA ALA A 42 4.99 6.99 -11.24
C ALA A 42 5.03 5.55 -11.79
N GLY A 43 4.12 5.17 -12.70
CA GLY A 43 4.11 3.86 -13.36
C GLY A 43 3.22 2.81 -12.70
N TRP A 44 2.41 3.18 -11.71
CA TRP A 44 1.45 2.28 -11.08
C TRP A 44 0.16 2.22 -11.92
N THR A 45 -0.35 1.02 -12.15
CA THR A 45 -1.58 0.83 -12.92
C THR A 45 -2.77 0.60 -11.99
N PRO A 46 -3.88 1.36 -12.10
CA PRO A 46 -5.05 1.14 -11.26
C PRO A 46 -5.66 -0.24 -11.52
N GLU A 47 -6.01 -0.94 -10.45
CA GLU A 47 -6.73 -2.21 -10.50
C GLU A 47 -8.25 -1.99 -10.43
N VAL A 48 -9.01 -3.10 -10.37
CA VAL A 48 -10.48 -3.02 -10.25
C VAL A 48 -10.86 -2.59 -8.83
N GLU A 49 -10.20 -3.16 -7.83
CA GLU A 49 -10.32 -2.85 -6.42
C GLU A 49 -10.07 -1.37 -6.14
N SER A 50 -10.90 -0.78 -5.27
CA SER A 50 -10.82 0.64 -4.97
C SER A 50 -9.49 0.98 -4.31
N GLY A 51 -8.79 1.97 -4.84
CA GLY A 51 -7.52 2.43 -4.29
C GLY A 51 -6.37 1.44 -4.47
N ARG A 52 -6.56 0.34 -5.21
CA ARG A 52 -5.50 -0.60 -5.49
C ARG A 52 -4.80 -0.28 -6.80
N PHE A 53 -3.47 -0.35 -6.79
CA PHE A 53 -2.64 -0.20 -7.95
C PHE A 53 -1.56 -1.29 -7.98
N GLY A 54 -1.28 -1.81 -9.16
CA GLY A 54 -0.30 -2.85 -9.37
C GLY A 54 0.86 -2.40 -10.26
N THR A 55 1.99 -3.08 -10.08
CA THR A 55 3.11 -3.15 -11.03
C THR A 55 3.60 -4.59 -11.09
N ASP A 56 4.52 -4.89 -12.01
CA ASP A 56 5.16 -6.22 -12.06
C ASP A 56 5.95 -6.54 -10.76
N ASP A 57 6.37 -5.51 -10.01
CA ASP A 57 7.31 -5.63 -8.89
C ASP A 57 6.69 -5.34 -7.51
N GLY A 58 5.40 -5.05 -7.42
CA GLY A 58 4.75 -4.71 -6.15
C GLY A 58 3.27 -4.34 -6.26
N ASP A 59 2.62 -4.37 -5.10
CA ASP A 59 1.21 -4.01 -4.89
C ASP A 59 1.12 -2.75 -4.04
N LEU A 60 0.15 -1.90 -4.33
CA LEU A 60 -0.04 -0.60 -3.69
C LEU A 60 -1.51 -0.42 -3.36
N LEU A 61 -1.77 -0.07 -2.09
CA LEU A 61 -3.07 0.37 -1.62
C LEU A 61 -3.00 1.85 -1.31
N SER A 62 -4.03 2.59 -1.67
CA SER A 62 -4.16 4.00 -1.38
C SER A 62 -5.58 4.33 -0.93
N SER A 63 -5.71 5.37 -0.12
CA SER A 63 -7.00 5.92 0.32
C SER A 63 -7.07 7.39 -0.03
N ALA A 64 -8.27 7.91 -0.29
CA ALA A 64 -8.48 9.31 -0.63
C ALA A 64 -9.26 10.12 0.43
N TRP A 65 -9.81 9.48 1.48
CA TRP A 65 -10.49 10.21 2.56
C TRP A 65 -9.48 10.77 3.56
N ALA A 66 -8.60 9.91 4.05
CA ALA A 66 -7.35 10.27 4.71
C ALA A 66 -6.22 9.91 3.73
N PRO A 67 -5.83 10.82 2.81
CA PRO A 67 -4.92 10.49 1.73
C PRO A 67 -3.66 9.80 2.23
N ASN A 68 -3.46 8.56 1.79
CA ASN A 68 -2.27 7.78 2.11
C ASN A 68 -1.96 6.77 1.02
N VAL A 69 -0.73 6.27 1.04
CA VAL A 69 -0.22 5.23 0.16
C VAL A 69 0.49 4.18 1.00
N SER A 70 0.22 2.91 0.74
CA SER A 70 0.87 1.75 1.33
C SER A 70 1.37 0.84 0.21
N VAL A 71 2.68 0.65 0.12
CA VAL A 71 3.32 -0.24 -0.84
C VAL A 71 3.78 -1.51 -0.13
N PHE A 72 3.48 -2.66 -0.71
CA PHE A 72 3.80 -3.97 -0.16
C PHE A 72 4.73 -4.74 -1.09
N PHE A 73 5.76 -5.33 -0.49
CA PHE A 73 6.60 -6.35 -1.14
C PHE A 73 6.56 -7.61 -0.31
N GLU A 74 6.47 -8.75 -0.99
CA GLU A 74 6.61 -10.07 -0.41
C GLU A 74 7.74 -10.81 -1.13
N GLY A 75 8.53 -11.57 -0.40
CA GLY A 75 9.66 -12.29 -0.97
C GLY A 75 10.44 -13.07 0.07
N ASP A 76 11.63 -13.52 -0.31
CA ASP A 76 12.56 -14.08 0.68
C ASP A 76 13.19 -12.98 1.56
N GLU A 77 13.71 -13.37 2.73
CA GLU A 77 14.26 -12.41 3.69
C GLU A 77 15.40 -11.56 3.13
N THR A 78 16.23 -12.11 2.24
CA THR A 78 17.38 -11.37 1.70
C THR A 78 16.89 -10.30 0.72
N GLU A 79 15.95 -10.66 -0.15
CA GLU A 79 15.31 -9.71 -1.06
C GLU A 79 14.64 -8.56 -0.30
N ILE A 80 13.85 -8.89 0.72
CA ILE A 80 13.16 -7.89 1.53
C ILE A 80 14.13 -6.96 2.26
N ARG A 81 15.20 -7.50 2.85
CA ARG A 81 16.25 -6.67 3.49
C ARG A 81 16.95 -5.76 2.49
N MET A 82 17.29 -6.26 1.30
CA MET A 82 17.89 -5.44 0.24
C MET A 82 16.97 -4.30 -0.19
N ARG A 83 15.68 -4.58 -0.42
CA ARG A 83 14.68 -3.56 -0.80
C ARG A 83 14.51 -2.53 0.32
N ALA A 84 14.40 -2.98 1.57
CA ALA A 84 14.27 -2.11 2.73
C ALA A 84 15.48 -1.16 2.87
N GLN A 85 16.70 -1.70 2.71
CA GLN A 85 17.93 -0.89 2.70
C GLN A 85 17.98 0.09 1.52
N ALA A 86 17.52 -0.31 0.34
CA ALA A 86 17.46 0.57 -0.83
C ALA A 86 16.51 1.77 -0.60
N VAL A 87 15.32 1.53 -0.02
CA VAL A 87 14.38 2.59 0.37
C VAL A 87 15.01 3.50 1.43
N ALA A 88 15.54 2.92 2.51
CA ALA A 88 16.13 3.70 3.60
C ALA A 88 17.33 4.54 3.13
N SER A 89 18.21 3.98 2.30
CA SER A 89 19.33 4.68 1.69
C SER A 89 18.87 5.83 0.80
N PHE A 90 17.84 5.62 -0.03
CA PHE A 90 17.27 6.66 -0.87
C PHE A 90 16.75 7.84 -0.05
N LEU A 91 16.00 7.59 1.03
CA LEU A 91 15.45 8.64 1.88
C LEU A 91 16.55 9.36 2.66
N SER A 92 17.45 8.62 3.30
CA SER A 92 18.56 9.19 4.08
C SER A 92 19.62 9.90 3.24
N SER A 93 19.67 9.66 1.92
CA SER A 93 20.55 10.41 1.00
C SER A 93 20.10 11.86 0.76
N ARG A 94 18.92 12.26 1.23
CA ARG A 94 18.33 13.59 1.03
C ARG A 94 17.97 14.28 2.35
N PRO A 95 18.97 14.57 3.22
CA PRO A 95 18.73 15.21 4.50
C PRO A 95 18.15 16.63 4.39
N GLU A 96 18.25 17.27 3.22
CA GLU A 96 17.62 18.55 2.93
C GLU A 96 16.09 18.45 2.77
N ARG A 97 15.58 17.25 2.45
CA ARG A 97 14.14 16.99 2.27
C ARG A 97 13.54 16.26 3.45
N TRP A 98 14.29 15.30 4.01
CA TRP A 98 13.77 14.35 4.99
C TRP A 98 14.49 14.44 6.33
N SER A 99 13.71 14.59 7.39
CA SER A 99 14.18 14.42 8.77
C SER A 99 13.94 12.98 9.22
N PHE A 100 15.01 12.24 9.48
CA PHE A 100 14.95 10.86 9.95
C PHE A 100 14.64 10.76 11.46
N ARG A 101 13.81 9.80 11.85
CA ARG A 101 13.51 9.43 13.24
C ARG A 101 13.27 7.92 13.35
N THR A 102 13.62 7.33 14.48
CA THR A 102 13.09 6.04 14.91
C THR A 102 13.04 5.99 16.44
N ASP A 103 12.04 5.31 16.99
CA ASP A 103 11.95 5.03 18.43
C ASP A 103 12.61 3.68 18.80
N GLY A 104 13.07 2.91 17.79
CA GLY A 104 13.78 1.64 17.93
C GLY A 104 15.24 1.71 17.46
N ASP A 105 15.79 0.57 17.05
CA ASP A 105 17.12 0.51 16.47
C ASP A 105 17.09 1.00 15.02
N ASP A 106 18.04 1.87 14.66
CA ASP A 106 18.29 2.23 13.26
C ASP A 106 18.97 1.04 12.54
N TRP A 107 18.15 0.26 11.85
CA TRP A 107 18.59 -0.87 11.04
C TRP A 107 19.03 -0.50 9.63
N SER A 108 18.87 0.76 9.20
CA SER A 108 19.23 1.18 7.84
C SER A 108 20.73 1.01 7.54
N GLY A 109 21.57 1.07 8.58
CA GLY A 109 23.02 0.88 8.48
C GLY A 109 23.51 -0.55 8.73
N TRP A 110 22.62 -1.51 8.94
CA TRP A 110 23.04 -2.89 9.23
C TRP A 110 23.53 -3.59 7.97
N THR A 111 24.34 -4.64 8.11
CA THR A 111 24.68 -5.50 6.97
C THR A 111 23.58 -6.54 6.76
N LEU A 112 23.44 -7.11 5.55
CA LEU A 112 22.40 -8.12 5.26
C LEU A 112 22.50 -9.39 6.13
N HIS A 113 23.71 -9.66 6.64
CA HIS A 113 24.03 -10.80 7.50
C HIS A 113 24.10 -10.45 8.99
N ASP A 114 23.71 -9.24 9.38
CA ASP A 114 23.65 -8.86 10.79
C ASP A 114 22.68 -9.78 11.55
N THR A 115 23.13 -10.38 12.64
CA THR A 115 22.32 -11.33 13.40
C THR A 115 21.10 -10.68 14.05
N ARG A 116 21.10 -9.35 14.21
CA ARG A 116 19.96 -8.62 14.78
C ARG A 116 18.72 -8.63 13.88
N TRP A 117 18.88 -8.88 12.56
CA TRP A 117 17.74 -9.09 11.65
C TRP A 117 16.83 -10.24 12.05
N THR A 118 17.33 -11.21 12.81
CA THR A 118 16.55 -12.38 13.26
C THR A 118 16.14 -12.30 14.73
N MET A 119 16.48 -11.20 15.42
CA MET A 119 16.19 -11.01 16.84
C MET A 119 14.82 -10.33 17.05
N GLY A 120 13.72 -11.00 16.71
CA GLY A 120 12.36 -10.63 17.11
C GLY A 120 11.62 -9.57 16.27
N ASP A 121 10.35 -9.32 16.62
CA ASP A 121 9.36 -8.55 15.84
C ASP A 121 9.47 -7.01 15.97
N TRP A 122 10.55 -6.50 16.57
CA TRP A 122 10.64 -5.09 16.91
C TRP A 122 10.70 -4.19 15.67
N MET A 123 11.18 -4.67 14.52
CA MET A 123 11.16 -3.91 13.24
C MET A 123 9.74 -3.67 12.70
N ALA A 124 8.78 -4.53 13.07
CA ALA A 124 7.36 -4.30 12.77
C ALA A 124 6.68 -3.43 13.83
N THR A 125 7.30 -3.23 15.00
CA THR A 125 6.77 -2.43 16.11
C THR A 125 7.31 -0.99 16.08
N TYR A 126 8.56 -0.81 15.68
CA TYR A 126 9.27 0.46 15.62
C TYR A 126 9.80 0.66 14.20
N PRO A 127 9.01 1.28 13.30
CA PRO A 127 9.46 1.54 11.94
C PRO A 127 10.62 2.54 11.92
N LEU A 128 11.28 2.61 10.77
CA LEU A 128 12.07 3.78 10.42
C LEU A 128 11.14 4.84 9.83
N GLU A 129 11.26 6.07 10.29
CA GLU A 129 10.44 7.19 9.84
C GLU A 129 11.27 8.30 9.20
N TRP A 130 10.73 8.89 8.13
CA TRP A 130 11.23 10.10 7.52
C TRP A 130 10.09 11.11 7.38
N ARG A 131 10.32 12.35 7.84
CA ARG A 131 9.31 13.42 7.81
C ARG A 131 9.76 14.58 6.92
N GLY A 132 8.84 15.13 6.15
CA GLY A 132 9.10 16.27 5.26
C GLY A 132 7.94 16.50 4.30
N GLY A 133 7.73 17.73 3.84
CA GLY A 133 6.61 18.06 2.95
C GLY A 133 5.23 17.71 3.53
N ASP A 134 5.07 17.89 4.85
CA ASP A 134 3.88 17.54 5.65
C ASP A 134 3.42 16.08 5.50
N VAL A 135 4.35 15.18 5.15
CA VAL A 135 4.13 13.73 5.13
C VAL A 135 5.09 13.00 6.06
N VAL A 136 4.65 11.83 6.52
CA VAL A 136 5.44 10.84 7.25
C VAL A 136 5.58 9.61 6.35
N ILE A 137 6.82 9.20 6.12
CA ILE A 137 7.15 7.95 5.44
C ILE A 137 7.62 6.95 6.48
N SER A 138 6.90 5.84 6.63
CA SER A 138 7.19 4.79 7.60
C SER A 138 7.55 3.49 6.90
N LEU A 139 8.64 2.85 7.33
CA LEU A 139 9.16 1.64 6.73
C LEU A 139 9.17 0.49 7.74
N TYR A 140 8.34 -0.51 7.49
CA TYR A 140 8.17 -1.70 8.32
C TYR A 140 8.75 -2.93 7.62
N VAL A 141 9.52 -3.72 8.35
CA VAL A 141 10.06 -4.99 7.87
C VAL A 141 9.56 -6.10 8.78
N ARG A 142 8.91 -7.12 8.21
CA ARG A 142 8.58 -8.36 8.92
C ARG A 142 9.41 -9.52 8.37
N PRO A 143 10.18 -10.23 9.21
CA PRO A 143 10.89 -11.43 8.80
C PRO A 143 9.95 -12.63 8.59
N ASP A 144 10.41 -13.64 7.85
CA ASP A 144 9.69 -14.87 7.48
C ASP A 144 9.39 -15.77 8.71
N HIS A 145 10.14 -15.59 9.81
CA HIS A 145 10.11 -16.50 10.95
C HIS A 145 9.55 -15.90 12.25
N GLN A 146 8.40 -16.44 12.71
CA GLN A 146 8.04 -16.50 14.12
C GLN A 146 7.98 -17.97 14.58
N PRO A 147 8.78 -18.39 15.59
CA PRO A 147 8.67 -19.74 16.14
C PRO A 147 7.24 -20.03 16.62
N GLY A 148 6.57 -21.01 16.00
CA GLY A 148 5.24 -21.49 16.41
C GLY A 148 4.04 -20.87 15.68
N LYS A 149 4.24 -20.06 14.63
CA LYS A 149 3.16 -19.61 13.73
C LYS A 149 3.42 -20.06 12.28
N VAL A 150 2.36 -20.10 11.47
CA VAL A 150 2.42 -20.39 10.03
C VAL A 150 3.43 -19.43 9.39
N LEU A 151 4.36 -19.98 8.59
CA LEU A 151 5.33 -19.21 7.81
C LEU A 151 4.56 -18.32 6.83
N ALA A 152 4.57 -17.01 7.10
CA ALA A 152 4.17 -16.01 6.12
C ALA A 152 5.47 -15.48 5.51
N PRO A 153 5.54 -15.29 4.18
CA PRO A 153 6.75 -14.78 3.54
C PRO A 153 7.20 -13.47 4.20
N ALA A 154 8.50 -13.20 4.13
CA ALA A 154 9.02 -11.91 4.58
C ALA A 154 8.32 -10.80 3.82
N ASN A 155 8.00 -9.71 4.51
CA ASN A 155 7.32 -8.58 3.90
C ASN A 155 7.95 -7.24 4.25
N LEU A 156 7.81 -6.30 3.31
CA LEU A 156 8.14 -4.90 3.46
C LEU A 156 6.87 -4.10 3.25
N HIS A 157 6.57 -3.22 4.20
CA HIS A 157 5.52 -2.23 4.06
C HIS A 157 6.13 -0.83 4.13
N LEU A 158 5.93 -0.07 3.07
CA LEU A 158 6.26 1.34 2.96
C LEU A 158 4.95 2.14 3.01
N ALA A 159 4.75 2.91 4.07
CA ALA A 159 3.61 3.80 4.23
C ALA A 159 4.03 5.25 3.95
N ILE A 160 3.16 6.01 3.29
CA ILE A 160 3.27 7.45 3.08
C ILE A 160 1.95 8.06 3.52
N GLU A 161 1.97 8.84 4.59
CA GLU A 161 0.78 9.38 5.26
C GLU A 161 0.94 10.89 5.45
N ARG A 162 -0.16 11.63 5.51
CA ARG A 162 -0.08 13.05 5.90
C ARG A 162 0.20 13.17 7.39
N GLU A 163 1.10 14.08 7.76
CA GLU A 163 1.45 14.32 9.16
C GLU A 163 0.27 14.85 10.00
N ASP A 164 -0.73 15.46 9.35
CA ASP A 164 -1.95 15.98 9.99
C ASP A 164 -3.07 14.93 10.13
N THR A 165 -2.87 13.70 9.66
CA THR A 165 -3.87 12.63 9.80
C THR A 165 -3.84 12.07 11.22
N PRO A 166 -4.99 11.99 11.93
CA PRO A 166 -5.05 11.36 13.25
C PRO A 166 -4.65 9.88 13.20
N GLU A 167 -4.02 9.36 14.26
CA GLU A 167 -3.62 7.94 14.37
C GLU A 167 -4.81 6.97 14.20
N ASP A 168 -5.97 7.34 14.74
CA ASP A 168 -7.22 6.56 14.62
C ASP A 168 -7.92 6.75 13.25
N GLY A 169 -7.32 7.52 12.35
CA GLY A 169 -7.90 7.91 11.07
C GLY A 169 -8.93 9.02 11.16
N LEU A 170 -9.50 9.39 10.01
CA LEU A 170 -10.59 10.36 9.95
C LEU A 170 -11.93 9.71 10.30
N PRO A 171 -12.81 10.41 11.03
CA PRO A 171 -14.14 9.89 11.33
C PRO A 171 -14.94 9.69 10.04
N ARG A 172 -15.87 8.74 10.10
CA ARG A 172 -16.87 8.52 9.06
C ARG A 172 -17.67 9.81 8.79
N ASP A 173 -17.83 10.17 7.51
CA ASP A 173 -18.62 11.32 7.06
C ASP A 173 -19.59 10.92 5.93
N ASP A 174 -20.81 10.55 6.33
CA ASP A 174 -21.89 10.17 5.41
C ASP A 174 -22.31 11.32 4.48
N ASP A 175 -22.23 12.56 4.95
CA ASP A 175 -22.60 13.72 4.15
C ASP A 175 -21.56 13.97 3.06
N ARG A 176 -20.27 13.74 3.35
CA ARG A 176 -19.23 13.71 2.32
C ARG A 176 -19.50 12.61 1.30
N ALA A 177 -19.74 11.38 1.73
CA ALA A 177 -19.99 10.27 0.81
C ALA A 177 -21.12 10.61 -0.18
N ARG A 178 -22.23 11.18 0.32
CA ARG A 178 -23.34 11.64 -0.52
C ARG A 178 -22.97 12.86 -1.40
N ARG A 179 -22.09 13.76 -0.96
CA ARG A 179 -21.58 14.85 -1.81
C ARG A 179 -20.73 14.30 -2.96
N VAL A 180 -19.84 13.35 -2.69
CA VAL A 180 -19.00 12.67 -3.69
C VAL A 180 -19.86 11.96 -4.74
N LEU A 181 -20.94 11.28 -4.34
CA LEU A 181 -21.87 10.69 -5.31
C LEU A 181 -22.52 11.70 -6.25
N ARG A 182 -22.88 12.88 -5.74
CA ARG A 182 -23.59 13.89 -6.52
C ARG A 182 -22.68 14.70 -7.43
N ALA A 183 -21.45 14.97 -6.99
CA ALA A 183 -20.59 15.98 -7.61
C ALA A 183 -19.12 15.56 -7.75
N GLY A 184 -18.70 14.45 -7.16
CA GLY A 184 -17.35 13.92 -7.26
C GLY A 184 -17.08 13.37 -8.66
N SER A 185 -15.80 13.28 -9.00
CA SER A 185 -15.36 12.68 -10.25
C SER A 185 -15.54 11.16 -10.26
N VAL A 186 -15.19 10.53 -11.36
CA VAL A 186 -15.14 9.06 -11.41
C VAL A 186 -14.08 8.51 -10.44
N ILE A 187 -12.94 9.19 -10.29
CA ILE A 187 -11.88 8.78 -9.36
C ILE A 187 -12.35 8.93 -7.91
N ASP A 188 -13.01 10.03 -7.57
CA ASP A 188 -13.57 10.21 -6.22
C ASP A 188 -14.56 9.09 -5.87
N ARG A 189 -15.45 8.74 -6.81
CA ARG A 189 -16.44 7.67 -6.59
C ARG A 189 -15.82 6.27 -6.63
N TRP A 190 -14.75 6.07 -7.39
CA TRP A 190 -13.97 4.83 -7.38
C TRP A 190 -13.32 4.60 -6.02
N TYR A 191 -12.64 5.61 -5.45
CA TYR A 191 -12.10 5.54 -4.09
C TYR A 191 -13.18 5.40 -3.01
N LEU A 192 -14.32 6.08 -3.19
CA LEU A 192 -15.44 5.97 -2.25
C LEU A 192 -15.93 4.52 -2.15
N ALA A 193 -15.87 3.73 -3.24
CA ALA A 193 -16.35 2.36 -3.24
C ALA A 193 -15.61 1.43 -2.28
N GLY A 194 -14.34 1.71 -1.96
CA GLY A 194 -13.52 0.94 -1.01
C GLY A 194 -13.61 1.42 0.43
N GLU A 195 -14.38 2.45 0.74
CA GLU A 195 -14.59 2.83 2.14
C GLU A 195 -15.31 1.70 2.91
N GLN A 196 -14.82 1.41 4.12
CA GLN A 196 -15.27 0.26 4.92
C GLN A 196 -16.71 0.41 5.39
N GLU A 197 -17.07 1.63 5.82
CA GLU A 197 -18.37 1.92 6.40
C GLU A 197 -19.12 2.98 5.58
N LEU A 198 -19.98 2.52 4.68
CA LEU A 198 -20.83 3.38 3.86
C LEU A 198 -22.31 3.19 4.20
N PRO A 199 -23.13 4.24 4.06
CA PRO A 199 -24.59 4.10 4.07
C PRO A 199 -25.09 3.18 2.95
N ASP A 200 -26.17 2.42 3.20
CA ASP A 200 -26.78 1.53 2.19
C ASP A 200 -27.22 2.28 0.92
N ASP A 201 -27.69 3.52 1.07
CA ASP A 201 -28.06 4.37 -0.08
C ASP A 201 -26.84 4.73 -0.95
N VAL A 202 -25.67 4.87 -0.32
CA VAL A 202 -24.41 5.15 -1.01
C VAL A 202 -23.91 3.90 -1.74
N ILE A 203 -23.91 2.75 -1.06
CA ILE A 203 -23.52 1.46 -1.66
C ILE A 203 -24.37 1.17 -2.88
N THR A 204 -25.70 1.28 -2.73
CA THR A 204 -26.65 1.05 -3.83
C THR A 204 -26.39 1.99 -5.01
N ALA A 205 -26.04 3.26 -4.75
CA ALA A 205 -25.73 4.21 -5.81
C ALA A 205 -24.43 3.86 -6.54
N LEU A 206 -23.39 3.41 -5.83
CA LEU A 206 -22.10 3.00 -6.43
C LEU A 206 -22.23 1.73 -7.28
N GLU A 207 -22.99 0.73 -6.82
CA GLU A 207 -23.28 -0.48 -7.61
C GLU A 207 -24.05 -0.17 -8.91
N ASN A 208 -24.77 0.95 -8.96
CA ASN A 208 -25.53 1.42 -10.11
C ASN A 208 -24.91 2.65 -10.80
N ASP A 209 -23.63 2.95 -10.54
CA ASP A 209 -22.96 4.13 -11.10
C ASP A 209 -23.00 4.12 -12.64
N PRO A 210 -23.17 5.26 -13.32
CA PRO A 210 -23.10 5.30 -14.78
C PRO A 210 -21.74 4.84 -15.33
N ASP A 211 -20.63 5.08 -14.62
CA ASP A 211 -19.29 4.65 -15.02
C ASP A 211 -19.05 3.18 -14.64
N SER A 212 -18.67 2.36 -15.61
CA SER A 212 -18.45 0.93 -15.40
C SER A 212 -17.30 0.62 -14.44
N ARG A 213 -16.31 1.52 -14.30
CA ARG A 213 -15.17 1.33 -13.39
C ARG A 213 -15.61 1.42 -11.94
N VAL A 214 -16.48 2.39 -11.63
CA VAL A 214 -17.03 2.54 -10.27
C VAL A 214 -17.91 1.35 -9.92
N ARG A 215 -18.75 0.88 -10.84
CA ARG A 215 -19.55 -0.34 -10.62
C ARG A 215 -18.70 -1.57 -10.35
N ALA A 216 -17.64 -1.77 -11.14
CA ALA A 216 -16.74 -2.92 -10.98
C ALA A 216 -16.00 -2.88 -9.64
N ALA A 217 -15.54 -1.69 -9.21
CA ALA A 217 -14.97 -1.52 -7.88
C ALA A 217 -16.00 -1.83 -6.78
N ALA A 218 -17.21 -1.27 -6.86
CA ALA A 218 -18.27 -1.53 -5.88
C ALA A 218 -18.62 -3.02 -5.76
N GLU A 219 -18.69 -3.74 -6.89
CA GLU A 219 -18.90 -5.20 -6.92
C GLU A 219 -17.75 -5.96 -6.25
N SER A 220 -16.50 -5.59 -6.55
CA SER A 220 -15.31 -6.19 -5.93
C SER A 220 -15.29 -5.99 -4.42
N GLU A 221 -15.52 -4.76 -3.95
CA GLU A 221 -15.51 -4.41 -2.53
C GLU A 221 -16.65 -5.09 -1.76
N ARG A 222 -17.82 -5.22 -2.37
CA ARG A 222 -18.91 -6.00 -1.80
C ARG A 222 -18.51 -7.46 -1.60
N TRP A 223 -17.85 -8.07 -2.58
CA TRP A 223 -17.38 -9.44 -2.47
C TRP A 223 -16.37 -9.62 -1.32
N TYR A 224 -15.45 -8.66 -1.12
CA TYR A 224 -14.53 -8.68 0.03
C TYR A 224 -15.25 -8.55 1.37
N ARG A 225 -16.23 -7.65 1.48
CA ARG A 225 -17.06 -7.47 2.69
C ARG A 225 -17.85 -8.73 3.03
N GLU A 226 -18.48 -9.37 2.04
CA GLU A 226 -19.28 -10.58 2.25
C GLU A 226 -18.41 -11.76 2.74
N ARG A 227 -17.16 -11.88 2.25
CA ARG A 227 -16.23 -12.94 2.69
C ARG A 227 -15.63 -12.69 4.06
N THR A 228 -15.36 -11.44 4.43
CA THR A 228 -14.88 -11.11 5.79
C THR A 228 -15.99 -11.31 6.84
N VAL A 229 -17.26 -11.19 6.46
CA VAL A 229 -18.42 -11.45 7.34
C VAL A 229 -18.77 -12.94 7.46
N THR A 230 -18.37 -13.82 6.53
CA THR A 230 -18.82 -15.24 6.47
C THR A 230 -17.80 -16.31 6.92
N GLY A 231 -16.66 -15.94 7.52
CA GLY A 231 -15.72 -16.89 8.14
C GLY A 231 -14.51 -17.26 7.26
N PRO A 232 -13.55 -18.04 7.80
CA PRO A 232 -12.19 -18.14 7.25
C PRO A 232 -12.17 -18.78 5.84
N PRO A 233 -11.13 -18.49 5.04
CA PRO A 233 -11.02 -18.99 3.68
C PRO A 233 -11.08 -20.53 3.63
N PRO A 234 -11.69 -21.11 2.57
CA PRO A 234 -11.67 -22.55 2.38
C PRO A 234 -10.22 -23.03 2.27
N SER A 235 -9.89 -24.06 3.04
CA SER A 235 -8.59 -24.73 2.96
C SER A 235 -8.33 -25.22 1.54
N PRO A 236 -7.06 -25.22 1.07
CA PRO A 236 -6.69 -25.57 -0.30
C PRO A 236 -7.07 -27.01 -0.72
N ASP A 237 -7.53 -27.85 0.21
CA ASP A 237 -7.86 -29.26 -0.02
C ASP A 237 -9.37 -29.55 -0.15
N GLY A 238 -10.22 -28.51 -0.24
CA GLY A 238 -11.66 -28.68 -0.45
C GLY A 238 -12.04 -28.63 -1.93
N GLU A 239 -12.15 -29.78 -2.60
CA GLU A 239 -12.75 -29.90 -3.94
C GLU A 239 -14.19 -29.32 -3.95
N GLY A 240 -14.33 -28.13 -4.55
CA GLY A 240 -15.59 -27.46 -4.87
C GLY A 240 -15.60 -27.00 -6.33
N PRO A 241 -16.79 -26.86 -6.96
CA PRO A 241 -16.91 -26.90 -8.42
C PRO A 241 -16.36 -25.65 -9.10
N GLY A 242 -15.44 -25.87 -10.05
CA GLY A 242 -15.10 -25.01 -11.20
C GLY A 242 -15.00 -23.50 -10.96
N ARG A 243 -13.78 -22.99 -10.74
CA ARG A 243 -13.45 -21.56 -10.78
C ARG A 243 -13.87 -20.93 -12.13
N PRO A 244 -14.70 -19.89 -12.19
CA PRO A 244 -14.57 -18.88 -13.23
C PRO A 244 -13.27 -18.10 -12.96
N GLY A 245 -12.49 -17.84 -14.01
CA GLY A 245 -11.23 -17.10 -13.90
C GLY A 245 -11.42 -15.67 -13.38
N PRO A 246 -10.32 -15.01 -12.96
CA PRO A 246 -10.35 -13.63 -12.48
C PRO A 246 -10.90 -12.67 -13.56
N PRO A 247 -11.56 -11.56 -13.17
CA PRO A 247 -12.02 -10.55 -14.12
C PRO A 247 -10.82 -9.90 -14.84
N ALA A 248 -11.07 -9.54 -16.10
CA ALA A 248 -10.04 -9.12 -17.05
C ALA A 248 -9.35 -7.79 -16.67
N HIS A 249 -8.04 -7.73 -16.90
CA HIS A 249 -7.25 -6.49 -16.92
C HIS A 249 -7.85 -5.49 -17.93
N PHE A 250 -7.91 -4.20 -17.55
CA PHE A 250 -8.27 -3.14 -18.47
C PHE A 250 -7.09 -2.82 -19.40
N SER A 251 -7.34 -2.84 -20.72
CA SER A 251 -6.47 -2.16 -21.69
C SER A 251 -6.79 -0.67 -21.72
N ALA A 252 -5.75 0.16 -21.61
CA ALA A 252 -5.85 1.60 -21.83
C ALA A 252 -6.36 1.91 -23.26
N ARG A 253 -7.31 2.83 -23.35
CA ARG A 253 -7.65 3.57 -24.58
C ARG A 253 -7.67 5.05 -24.27
#